data_AF-A0A8S9DVH9-F1
#
_entry.id   AF-A0A8S9DVH9-F1
#
_cell.length_a   1.000
_cell.length_b   1.000
_cell.length_c   1.000
_cell.angle_alpha   90.00
_cell.angle_beta   90.00
_cell.angle_gamma   90.00
#
_symmetry.space_group_name_H-M   'P 1'
#
loop_
_entity.id
_entity.type
_entity.pdbx_description
1 polymer ?
#
loop_
_entity_poly.entity_id
_entity_poly.type
_entity_poly.pdbx_seq_one_letter_code
_entity_poly.pdbx_strand_id
1 'polypeptide(L)'
;MLSTYHANPLKYSFHSHFNGRPLEMKKEEYKRLEQFFTRKSARQRLVLYLIASGRHVPDLVSFTVGDLVSIKFPKEMTLWRDEVLDLLQDKAPSSPAFVFPSGKPMHHTDFYRIVRRAANAALKRPISSQEFWNYIKRGKL
;
A
#
# COMPACT_ATOMS: atom_id res chain seq x y z
N MET A 1 -23.80 -3.33 30.73
CA MET A 1 -24.04 -4.51 29.87
C MET A 1 -22.94 -4.56 28.82
N LEU A 2 -22.07 -5.57 28.90
CA LEU A 2 -20.98 -5.81 27.95
C LEU A 2 -21.57 -6.45 26.70
N SER A 3 -21.55 -5.75 25.56
CA SER A 3 -21.94 -6.32 24.27
C SER A 3 -20.70 -6.90 23.60
N THR A 4 -20.62 -8.23 23.58
CA THR A 4 -19.59 -9.01 22.90
C THR A 4 -19.84 -9.00 21.40
N TYR A 5 -18.98 -8.31 20.65
CA TYR A 5 -18.98 -8.37 19.19
C TYR A 5 -18.48 -9.74 18.73
N HIS A 6 -19.41 -10.60 18.31
CA HIS A 6 -19.11 -11.79 17.52
C HIS A 6 -18.86 -11.38 16.07
N ALA A 7 -17.58 -11.32 15.67
CA ALA A 7 -17.22 -11.25 14.26
C ALA A 7 -17.59 -12.57 13.57
N ASN A 8 -18.58 -12.52 12.69
CA ASN A 8 -19.06 -13.66 11.91
C ASN A 8 -18.07 -13.96 10.76
N PRO A 9 -17.40 -15.13 10.72
CA PRO A 9 -16.43 -15.45 9.69
C PRO A 9 -17.17 -15.99 8.45
N LEU A 10 -17.83 -15.11 7.71
CA LEU A 10 -18.41 -15.48 6.42
C LEU A 10 -17.30 -15.61 5.37
N LYS A 11 -17.15 -16.86 4.94
CA LYS A 11 -16.48 -17.34 3.73
C LYS A 11 -16.82 -16.45 2.54
N TYR A 12 -15.86 -15.63 2.11
CA TYR A 12 -15.91 -15.02 0.78
C TYR A 12 -14.77 -15.59 -0.07
N SER A 13 -15.14 -16.41 -1.05
CA SER A 13 -14.23 -16.92 -2.07
C SER A 13 -14.08 -15.85 -3.16
N PHE A 14 -13.27 -14.82 -2.90
CA PHE A 14 -12.95 -13.81 -3.91
C PHE A 14 -11.95 -14.38 -4.91
N HIS A 15 -12.31 -14.37 -6.20
CA HIS A 15 -11.36 -14.54 -7.29
C HIS A 15 -10.52 -13.27 -7.43
N SER A 16 -9.60 -13.10 -6.48
CA SER A 16 -8.51 -12.15 -6.58
C SER A 16 -7.53 -12.67 -7.65
N HIS A 17 -7.33 -11.90 -8.71
CA HIS A 17 -6.22 -12.14 -9.66
C HIS A 17 -4.84 -11.90 -9.01
N PHE A 18 -4.80 -11.44 -7.76
CA PHE A 18 -3.58 -11.30 -6.99
C PHE A 18 -3.27 -12.60 -6.27
N ASN A 19 -2.41 -13.41 -6.92
CA ASN A 19 -1.71 -14.49 -6.25
C ASN A 19 -1.22 -13.99 -4.90
N GLY A 20 -1.68 -14.60 -3.80
CA GLY A 20 -1.40 -14.24 -2.41
C GLY A 20 0.06 -14.47 -2.01
N ARG A 21 1.00 -14.18 -2.91
CA ARG A 21 2.43 -14.17 -2.64
C ARG A 21 2.69 -13.18 -1.50
N PRO A 22 3.41 -13.61 -0.46
CA PRO A 22 3.81 -12.72 0.62
C PRO A 22 4.49 -11.49 0.05
N LEU A 23 4.12 -10.30 0.55
CA LEU A 23 4.88 -9.07 0.31
C LEU A 23 6.14 -9.12 1.18
N GLU A 24 7.01 -10.10 0.97
CA GLU A 24 8.20 -10.26 1.79
C GLU A 24 9.30 -9.30 1.31
N MET A 25 9.76 -8.49 2.25
CA MET A 25 10.82 -7.52 2.07
C MET A 25 11.94 -7.85 3.05
N LYS A 26 13.19 -7.89 2.57
CA LYS A 26 14.34 -8.13 3.45
C LYS A 26 14.53 -6.94 4.41
N LYS A 27 15.16 -7.18 5.56
CA LYS A 27 15.41 -6.13 6.57
C LYS A 27 16.16 -4.92 5.98
N GLU A 28 17.12 -5.16 5.11
CA GLU A 28 17.91 -4.11 4.46
C GLU A 28 17.09 -3.31 3.44
N GLU A 29 16.18 -3.98 2.72
CA GLU A 29 15.24 -3.33 1.80
C GLU A 29 14.27 -2.44 2.58
N TYR A 30 13.76 -2.93 3.71
CA TYR A 30 12.88 -2.17 4.59
C TYR A 30 13.58 -0.95 5.19
N LYS A 31 14.81 -1.10 5.70
CA LYS A 31 15.61 0.03 6.21
C LYS A 31 15.83 1.11 5.13
N ARG A 32 16.04 0.70 3.87
CA ARG A 32 16.12 1.65 2.75
C ARG A 32 14.77 2.30 2.45
N LEU A 33 13.66 1.62 2.68
CA LEU A 33 12.32 2.15 2.45
C LEU A 33 11.90 3.16 3.53
N GLU A 34 12.31 2.95 4.79
CA GLU A 34 11.89 3.78 5.94
C GLU A 34 12.12 5.28 5.73
N GLN A 35 13.25 5.67 5.14
CA GLN A 35 13.56 7.08 4.87
C GLN A 35 12.51 7.78 3.97
N PHE A 36 11.80 7.03 3.12
CA PHE A 36 10.76 7.55 2.22
C PHE A 36 9.42 7.78 2.94
N PHE A 37 9.25 7.30 4.17
CA PHE A 37 8.03 7.48 4.96
C PHE A 37 7.94 8.82 5.69
N THR A 38 9.00 9.63 5.63
CA THR A 38 9.05 10.96 6.24
C THR A 38 7.84 11.81 5.85
N ARG A 39 7.03 12.17 6.85
CA ARG A 39 5.79 12.96 6.73
C ARG A 39 4.76 12.37 5.75
N LYS A 40 4.71 11.04 5.60
CA LYS A 40 3.72 10.33 4.77
C LYS A 40 2.60 9.76 5.62
N SER A 41 1.37 9.82 5.10
CA SER A 41 0.21 9.15 5.71
C SER A 41 0.26 7.63 5.53
N ALA A 42 -0.49 6.87 6.32
CA ALA A 42 -0.59 5.41 6.18
C ALA A 42 -0.87 4.96 4.73
N ARG A 43 -1.83 5.60 4.05
CA ARG A 43 -2.12 5.37 2.61
C ARG A 43 -0.88 5.52 1.73
N GLN A 44 -0.13 6.61 1.91
CA GLN A 44 1.07 6.86 1.12
C GLN A 44 2.19 5.87 1.45
N ARG A 45 2.36 5.49 2.72
CA ARG A 45 3.33 4.50 3.15
C ARG A 45 3.03 3.12 2.57
N LEU A 46 1.77 2.70 2.57
CA LEU A 46 1.33 1.47 1.92
C LEU A 46 1.59 1.47 0.42
N VAL A 47 1.28 2.57 -0.27
CA VAL A 47 1.58 2.71 -1.70
C VAL A 47 3.08 2.52 -1.95
N LEU A 48 3.93 3.21 -1.20
CA LEU A 48 5.39 3.10 -1.32
C LEU A 48 5.86 1.66 -1.04
N TYR A 49 5.32 1.02 -0.02
CA TYR A 49 5.63 -0.35 0.34
C TYR A 49 5.22 -1.35 -0.73
N LEU A 50 4.02 -1.23 -1.31
CA LEU A 50 3.54 -2.12 -2.36
C LEU A 50 4.40 -1.98 -3.63
N ILE A 51 4.76 -0.76 -4.01
CA ILE A 51 5.66 -0.51 -5.15
C ILE A 51 7.05 -1.10 -4.85
N ALA A 52 7.60 -0.84 -3.67
CA ALA A 52 8.89 -1.38 -3.25
C ALA A 52 8.92 -2.91 -3.17
N SER A 53 7.78 -3.53 -2.89
CA SER A 53 7.59 -4.98 -2.89
C SER A 53 7.43 -5.56 -4.31
N GLY A 54 7.40 -4.72 -5.34
CA GLY A 54 7.36 -5.13 -6.75
C GLY A 54 5.97 -5.03 -7.40
N ARG A 55 4.97 -4.43 -6.76
CA ARG A 55 3.68 -4.19 -7.44
C ARG A 55 3.80 -3.04 -8.44
N HIS A 56 3.25 -3.22 -9.63
CA HIS A 56 3.26 -2.18 -10.65
C HIS A 56 2.14 -1.19 -10.42
N VAL A 57 2.34 0.07 -10.81
CA VAL A 57 1.34 1.13 -10.63
C VAL A 57 -0.02 0.80 -11.28
N PRO A 58 -0.10 0.21 -12.49
CA PRO A 58 -1.37 -0.20 -13.07
C PRO A 58 -2.17 -1.14 -12.15
N ASP A 59 -1.51 -2.11 -11.51
CA ASP A 59 -2.13 -3.04 -10.57
C ASP A 59 -2.70 -2.32 -9.35
N LEU A 60 -2.01 -1.26 -8.89
CA LEU A 60 -2.42 -0.45 -7.75
C LEU A 60 -3.64 0.43 -8.07
N VAL A 61 -3.82 0.82 -9.33
CA VAL A 61 -5.00 1.58 -9.77
C VAL A 61 -6.25 0.69 -9.75
N SER A 62 -6.10 -0.58 -10.13
CA SER A 62 -7.19 -1.58 -10.08
C SER A 62 -7.37 -2.23 -8.70
N PHE A 63 -6.57 -1.85 -7.71
CA PHE A 63 -6.54 -2.49 -6.41
C PHE A 63 -7.80 -2.19 -5.61
N THR A 64 -8.47 -3.23 -5.14
CA THR A 64 -9.75 -3.11 -4.46
C THR A 64 -9.62 -3.23 -2.95
N VAL A 65 -10.65 -2.79 -2.22
CA VAL A 65 -10.75 -2.99 -0.76
C VAL A 65 -10.62 -4.46 -0.40
N GLY A 66 -11.26 -5.36 -1.17
CA GLY A 66 -11.16 -6.80 -0.99
C GLY A 66 -9.72 -7.31 -1.13
N ASP A 67 -8.96 -6.78 -2.08
CA ASP A 67 -7.53 -7.11 -2.24
C ASP A 67 -6.72 -6.66 -1.03
N LEU A 68 -6.98 -5.44 -0.54
CA LEU A 68 -6.28 -4.88 0.61
C LEU A 68 -6.53 -5.70 1.89
N VAL A 69 -7.76 -6.21 2.09
CA VAL A 69 -8.11 -7.12 3.19
C VAL A 69 -7.44 -8.48 3.04
N SER A 70 -7.38 -9.01 1.82
CA SER A 70 -6.92 -10.38 1.55
C SER A 70 -5.40 -10.54 1.59
N ILE A 71 -4.65 -9.44 1.43
CA ILE A 71 -3.20 -9.49 1.42
C ILE A 71 -2.62 -9.64 2.82
N LYS A 72 -1.68 -10.58 2.94
CA LYS A 72 -0.88 -10.75 4.15
C LYS A 72 0.24 -9.72 4.19
N PHE A 73 0.11 -8.79 5.12
CA PHE A 73 1.12 -7.78 5.41
C PHE A 73 1.98 -8.19 6.61
N PRO A 74 3.26 -7.77 6.67
CA PRO A 74 4.02 -7.78 7.91
C PRO A 74 3.32 -6.97 9.00
N LYS A 75 3.64 -7.27 10.26
CA LYS A 75 3.02 -6.64 11.44
C LYS A 75 3.06 -5.11 11.39
N GLU A 76 4.17 -4.53 10.94
CA GLU A 76 4.36 -3.08 10.85
C GLU A 76 3.41 -2.43 9.83
N MET A 77 3.19 -3.10 8.70
CA MET A 77 2.34 -2.60 7.60
C MET A 77 0.85 -2.86 7.88
N THR A 78 0.55 -3.80 8.77
CA THR A 78 -0.82 -4.14 9.19
C THR A 78 -1.49 -2.92 9.82
N LEU A 79 -0.77 -2.14 10.64
CA LEU A 79 -1.30 -0.90 11.22
C LEU A 79 -1.73 0.10 10.15
N TRP A 80 -0.91 0.30 9.11
CA TRP A 80 -1.26 1.23 8.04
C TRP A 80 -2.40 0.72 7.17
N ARG A 81 -2.49 -0.61 6.98
CA ARG A 81 -3.62 -1.24 6.31
C ARG A 81 -4.91 -0.95 7.06
N ASP A 82 -4.90 -1.18 8.37
CA ASP A 82 -6.09 -1.00 9.20
C ASP A 82 -6.52 0.47 9.21
N GLU A 83 -5.58 1.42 9.35
CA GLU A 83 -5.87 2.86 9.21
C GLU A 83 -6.50 3.23 7.85
N VAL A 84 -6.08 2.57 6.76
CA VAL A 84 -6.68 2.80 5.44
C VAL A 84 -8.06 2.15 5.32
N LEU A 85 -8.24 0.95 5.89
CA LEU A 85 -9.51 0.23 5.88
C LEU A 85 -10.57 0.94 6.74
N ASP A 86 -10.19 1.57 7.85
CA ASP A 86 -11.09 2.36 8.68
C ASP A 86 -11.72 3.52 7.89
N LEU A 87 -10.95 4.15 6.99
CA LEU A 87 -11.45 5.19 6.07
C LEU A 87 -12.36 4.64 4.96
N LEU A 88 -12.41 3.32 4.79
CA LEU A 88 -13.12 2.61 3.73
C LEU A 88 -14.21 1.67 4.27
N GLN A 89 -14.53 1.72 5.56
CA GLN A 89 -15.43 0.77 6.23
C GLN A 89 -16.81 0.64 5.54
N ASP A 90 -17.32 1.72 4.95
CA ASP A 90 -18.62 1.76 4.29
C ASP A 90 -18.54 1.43 2.78
N LYS A 91 -17.38 1.03 2.28
CA LYS A 91 -17.15 0.74 0.86
C LYS A 91 -17.32 -0.74 0.56
N ALA A 92 -17.97 -1.03 -0.58
CA ALA A 92 -18.07 -2.40 -1.07
C ALA A 92 -16.67 -2.99 -1.34
N PRO A 93 -16.46 -4.31 -1.18
CA PRO A 93 -15.17 -4.95 -1.42
C PRO A 93 -14.57 -4.69 -2.82
N SER A 94 -15.42 -4.50 -3.84
CA SER A 94 -15.01 -4.16 -5.21
C SER A 94 -14.62 -2.70 -5.42
N SER A 95 -14.75 -1.85 -4.40
CA SER A 95 -14.39 -0.43 -4.47
C SER A 95 -12.87 -0.25 -4.52
N PRO A 96 -12.35 0.83 -5.13
CA PRO A 96 -10.92 1.13 -5.12
C PRO A 96 -10.37 1.29 -3.70
N ALA A 97 -9.23 0.66 -3.40
CA ALA A 97 -8.56 0.75 -2.10
C ALA A 97 -7.85 2.07 -1.87
N PHE A 98 -7.35 2.70 -2.94
CA PHE A 98 -6.61 3.95 -2.85
C PHE A 98 -7.48 5.10 -3.34
N VAL A 99 -8.14 5.76 -2.40
CA VAL A 99 -8.97 6.95 -2.64
C VAL A 99 -8.41 8.15 -1.90
N PHE A 100 -8.67 9.35 -2.40
CA PHE A 100 -8.42 10.62 -1.69
C PHE A 100 -9.42 10.82 -0.54
N PRO A 101 -9.16 11.75 0.40
CA PRO A 101 -10.14 12.09 1.45
C PRO A 101 -11.51 12.55 0.90
N SER A 102 -11.55 13.07 -0.32
CA SER A 102 -12.79 13.40 -1.04
C SER A 102 -13.56 12.18 -1.56
N GLY A 103 -13.05 10.97 -1.35
CA GLY A 103 -13.62 9.72 -1.87
C GLY A 103 -13.30 9.40 -3.33
N LYS A 104 -12.62 10.32 -4.05
CA LYS A 104 -12.22 10.07 -5.44
C LYS A 104 -11.10 9.02 -5.51
N PRO A 105 -11.16 8.03 -6.42
CA PRO A 105 -10.06 7.10 -6.65
C PRO A 105 -8.78 7.81 -7.06
N MET A 106 -7.64 7.26 -6.66
CA MET A 106 -6.33 7.70 -7.12
C MET A 106 -6.07 7.21 -8.55
N HIS A 107 -5.52 8.09 -9.38
CA HIS A 107 -5.13 7.74 -10.76
C HIS A 107 -3.64 7.43 -10.86
N HIS A 108 -3.22 6.85 -11.99
CA HIS A 108 -1.82 6.47 -12.24
C HIS A 108 -0.81 7.58 -11.89
N THR A 109 -1.10 8.84 -12.24
CA THR A 109 -0.22 9.99 -11.97
C THR A 109 -0.01 10.25 -10.48
N ASP A 110 -0.98 9.91 -9.64
CA ASP A 110 -0.92 10.14 -8.20
C ASP A 110 0.05 9.18 -7.51
N PHE A 111 0.07 7.92 -7.93
CA PHE A 111 1.05 6.93 -7.44
C PHE A 111 2.48 7.36 -7.80
N TYR A 112 2.72 7.76 -9.04
CA TYR A 112 4.03 8.30 -9.46
C TYR A 112 4.40 9.56 -8.68
N ARG A 113 3.42 10.44 -8.42
CA ARG A 113 3.63 11.66 -7.62
C ARG A 113 4.00 11.34 -6.17
N ILE A 114 3.42 10.29 -5.57
CA ILE A 114 3.81 9.81 -4.23
C ILE A 114 5.29 9.42 -4.23
N VAL A 115 5.72 8.57 -5.16
CA VAL A 115 7.13 8.12 -5.27
C VAL A 115 8.04 9.32 -5.44
N ARG A 116 7.74 10.20 -6.40
CA ARG A 116 8.54 11.40 -6.69
C ARG A 116 8.68 12.32 -5.48
N ARG A 117 7.59 12.57 -4.75
CA ARG A 117 7.59 13.42 -3.55
C ARG A 117 8.27 12.77 -2.36
N ALA A 118 8.21 11.44 -2.25
CA ALA A 118 8.93 10.70 -1.21
C ALA A 118 10.44 10.73 -1.48
N ALA A 119 10.84 10.46 -2.73
CA ALA A 119 12.23 10.51 -3.14
C ALA A 119 12.85 11.90 -3.00
N ASN A 120 12.12 12.96 -3.38
CA ASN A 120 12.62 14.32 -3.20
C ASN A 120 12.85 14.67 -1.72
N ALA A 121 12.04 14.13 -0.81
CA ALA A 121 12.21 14.35 0.63
C ALA A 121 13.38 13.53 1.20
N ALA A 122 13.54 12.27 0.79
CA ALA A 122 14.55 11.36 1.31
C ALA A 122 15.95 11.57 0.69
N LEU A 123 15.99 11.75 -0.63
CA LEU A 123 17.21 11.74 -1.45
C LEU A 123 17.55 13.12 -2.02
N LYS A 124 16.74 14.15 -1.73
CA LYS A 124 16.88 15.52 -2.28
C LYS A 124 16.84 15.58 -3.81
N ARG A 125 16.35 14.53 -4.47
CA ARG A 125 16.12 14.48 -5.93
C ARG A 125 14.90 13.62 -6.25
N PRO A 126 14.13 13.96 -7.31
CA PRO A 126 13.10 13.07 -7.83
C PRO A 126 13.75 11.85 -8.51
N ILE A 127 13.09 10.70 -8.42
CA ILE A 127 13.46 9.48 -9.16
C ILE A 127 12.19 8.85 -9.75
N SER A 128 12.35 8.06 -10.80
CA SER A 128 11.29 7.24 -11.40
C SER A 128 10.90 6.07 -10.48
N SER A 129 9.74 5.44 -10.74
CA SER A 129 9.34 4.23 -10.00
C SER A 129 10.32 3.07 -10.17
N GLN A 130 10.96 2.96 -11.35
CA GLN A 130 11.95 1.92 -11.61
C GLN A 130 13.24 2.16 -10.82
N GLU A 131 13.73 3.41 -10.80
CA GLU A 131 14.88 3.79 -9.97
C GLU A 131 14.58 3.62 -8.48
N PHE A 132 13.37 3.98 -8.04
CA PHE A 132 12.92 3.75 -6.67
C PHE A 132 12.98 2.25 -6.31
N TRP A 133 12.40 1.39 -7.14
CA TRP A 133 12.44 -0.05 -6.91
C TRP A 133 13.88 -0.60 -6.93
N ASN A 134 14.71 -0.17 -7.90
CA ASN A 134 16.12 -0.55 -7.99
C ASN A 134 16.89 -0.12 -6.73
N TYR A 135 16.63 1.08 -6.22
CA TYR A 135 17.25 1.57 -5.00
C TYR A 135 16.86 0.71 -3.79
N ILE A 136 15.57 0.39 -3.64
CA ILE A 136 15.12 -0.46 -2.53
C ILE A 136 15.72 -1.86 -2.64
N LYS A 137 15.75 -2.47 -3.83
CA LYS A 137 16.22 -3.86 -4.01
C LYS A 137 17.74 -4.01 -4.03
N ARG A 138 18.45 -3.04 -4.59
CA ARG A 138 19.89 -3.16 -4.90
C ARG A 138 20.76 -2.15 -4.16
N GLY A 139 20.17 -1.14 -3.51
CA GLY A 139 20.90 -0.04 -2.89
C GLY A 139 21.62 0.85 -3.91
N LYS A 140 21.29 0.74 -5.20
CA LYS A 140 21.91 1.50 -6.30
C LYS A 140 20.89 2.49 -6.87
N LEU A 141 21.30 3.74 -6.99
CA LEU A 141 20.59 4.83 -7.67
C LEU A 141 21.11 5.02 -9.08
#